data_AF-A0A822D1R5-F1
#
_entry.id   AF-A0A822D1R5-F1
#
_cell.length_a   1.000
_cell.length_b   1.000
_cell.length_c   1.000
_cell.angle_alpha   90.00
_cell.angle_beta   90.00
_cell.angle_gamma   90.00
#
_symmetry.space_group_name_H-M   'P 1'
#
loop_
_entity.id
_entity.type
_entity.pdbx_description
1 polymer ?
#
loop_
_entity_poly.entity_id
_entity_poly.type
_entity_poly.pdbx_seq_one_letter_code
_entity_poly.pdbx_strand_id
1 'polypeptide(L)'
;KLSHKSIFPTKDYRWVSLDDNPLICDNNDIAQLFIHIKNISLIDILSSDVLIFFNMCDIKTLSSSITIEHIIKNPSNGIFIQNLLSSLIPYVQLFMKSRTEFFDAYQWTKSINMSSLLMNIQFIIVDYLQLIYRFKSDSSICIIQEEKFYYDKNSIIFYIHHEWTKQSKYYRNIFHSFARIFIPYHNDDLICSLGNFMNLLYNEEENNLEIFAKYQHFDLDFKDLNDIPWHIPSTSKQIKS
;
A
#
# COMPACT_ATOMS: atom_id res chain seq x y z
N LYS A 1 31.03 -1.94 27.01
CA LYS A 1 30.15 -2.55 25.98
C LYS A 1 28.84 -1.79 25.98
N LEU A 2 28.45 -1.18 24.85
CA LEU A 2 27.15 -0.48 24.72
C LEU A 2 25.96 -1.45 24.77
N SER A 3 26.18 -2.74 24.52
CA SER A 3 25.14 -3.76 24.40
C SER A 3 24.16 -3.84 25.56
N HIS A 4 24.62 -3.65 26.80
CA HIS A 4 23.80 -3.74 28.02
C HIS A 4 23.17 -2.42 28.47
N LYS A 5 23.49 -1.31 27.81
CA LYS A 5 22.95 0.00 28.21
C LYS A 5 21.59 0.21 27.56
N SER A 6 20.57 0.49 28.35
CA SER A 6 19.23 0.85 27.88
C SER A 6 19.23 2.25 27.28
N ILE A 7 19.53 2.37 25.99
CA ILE A 7 19.70 3.64 25.27
C ILE A 7 18.75 3.80 24.09
N PHE A 8 17.95 2.78 23.78
CA PHE A 8 17.00 2.81 22.67
C PHE A 8 15.59 3.05 23.20
N PRO A 9 14.94 4.18 22.87
CA PRO A 9 13.55 4.41 23.25
C PRO A 9 12.60 3.58 22.37
N THR A 10 11.61 2.95 22.98
CA THR A 10 10.58 2.15 22.28
C THR A 10 9.25 2.89 22.17
N LYS A 11 8.39 2.45 21.25
CA LYS A 11 7.03 2.99 21.05
C LYS A 11 6.11 2.85 22.27
N ASP A 12 6.39 1.90 23.15
CA ASP A 12 5.66 1.71 24.41
C ASP A 12 6.35 2.38 25.61
N TYR A 13 7.16 3.42 25.33
CA TYR A 13 7.80 4.30 26.32
C TYR A 13 8.79 3.58 27.26
N ARG A 14 9.37 2.45 26.83
CA ARG A 14 10.46 1.77 27.53
C ARG A 14 11.81 2.18 26.93
N TRP A 15 12.87 1.92 27.69
CA TRP A 15 14.24 2.03 27.22
C TRP A 15 14.85 0.64 27.18
N VAL A 16 15.35 0.24 26.01
CA VAL A 16 15.89 -1.10 25.78
C VAL A 16 17.34 -1.01 25.36
N SER A 17 18.03 -2.13 25.54
CA SER A 17 19.43 -2.35 25.18
C SER A 17 19.51 -3.14 23.87
N LEU A 18 20.72 -3.39 23.35
CA LEU A 18 20.84 -4.26 22.16
C LEU A 18 20.54 -5.73 22.49
N ASP A 19 20.74 -6.16 23.74
CA ASP A 19 20.46 -7.54 24.15
C ASP A 19 18.96 -7.86 24.10
N ASP A 20 18.11 -6.83 24.15
CA ASP A 20 16.66 -6.94 24.02
C ASP A 20 16.20 -7.15 22.56
N ASN A 21 17.16 -7.26 21.62
CA ASN A 21 16.95 -7.43 20.18
C ASN A 21 15.89 -6.48 19.60
N PRO A 22 16.07 -5.16 19.77
CA PRO A 22 15.07 -4.22 19.32
C PRO A 22 14.95 -4.21 17.79
N LEU A 23 13.80 -3.75 17.31
CA LEU A 23 13.47 -3.70 15.88
C LEU A 23 13.03 -2.29 15.50
N ILE A 24 13.47 -1.84 14.33
CA ILE A 24 13.09 -0.54 13.78
C ILE A 24 11.67 -0.64 13.21
N CYS A 25 10.76 0.24 13.62
CA CYS A 25 9.42 0.38 13.05
C CYS A 25 9.46 1.10 11.69
N ASP A 26 9.69 0.33 10.63
CA ASP A 26 9.65 0.81 9.24
C ASP A 26 8.26 0.70 8.60
N ASN A 27 7.34 -0.03 9.22
CA ASN A 27 5.95 -0.17 8.77
C ASN A 27 4.99 -0.05 9.96
N ASN A 28 4.17 1.00 9.98
CA ASN A 28 3.23 1.28 11.07
C ASN A 28 2.09 0.25 11.16
N ASP A 29 1.56 -0.24 10.04
CA ASP A 29 0.51 -1.27 10.05
C ASP A 29 0.99 -2.52 10.76
N ILE A 30 2.17 -3.01 10.36
CA ILE A 30 2.78 -4.20 10.95
C ILE A 30 3.14 -3.91 12.42
N ALA A 31 3.68 -2.73 12.73
CA ALA A 31 4.04 -2.36 14.10
C ALA A 31 2.84 -2.44 15.05
N GLN A 32 1.66 -1.97 14.64
CA GLN A 32 0.45 -2.02 15.47
C GLN A 32 0.02 -3.45 15.80
N LEU A 33 0.32 -4.41 14.93
CA LEU A 33 0.03 -5.82 15.21
C LEU A 33 0.89 -6.32 16.39
N PHE A 34 2.17 -5.96 16.39
CA PHE A 34 3.16 -6.54 17.29
C PHE A 34 3.43 -5.71 18.56
N ILE A 35 2.95 -4.47 18.65
CA ILE A 35 3.27 -3.53 19.75
C ILE A 35 2.88 -4.06 21.14
N HIS A 36 1.87 -4.91 21.23
CA HIS A 36 1.39 -5.46 22.50
C HIS A 36 2.05 -6.79 22.90
N ILE A 37 2.95 -7.34 22.09
CA ILE A 37 3.65 -8.58 22.41
C ILE A 37 4.84 -8.27 23.30
N LYS A 38 4.78 -8.76 24.54
CA LYS A 38 5.72 -8.45 25.64
C LYS A 38 7.20 -8.60 25.30
N ASN A 39 7.53 -9.53 24.40
CA ASN A 39 8.92 -9.88 24.03
C ASN A 39 9.40 -9.18 22.75
N ILE A 40 8.63 -8.23 22.23
CA ILE A 40 9.02 -7.44 21.05
C ILE A 40 9.27 -6.01 21.50
N SER A 41 10.43 -5.48 21.12
CA SER A 41 10.86 -4.12 21.44
C SER A 41 10.93 -3.31 20.15
N LEU A 42 9.97 -2.40 19.96
CA LEU A 42 9.82 -1.63 18.73
C LEU A 42 10.36 -0.20 18.91
N ILE A 43 11.41 0.16 18.17
CA ILE A 43 12.00 1.50 18.17
C ILE A 43 11.34 2.35 17.10
N ASP A 44 10.99 3.60 17.45
CA ASP A 44 10.48 4.57 16.50
C ASP A 44 11.60 5.24 15.69
N ILE A 45 11.36 5.51 14.40
CA ILE A 45 12.35 6.21 13.56
C ILE A 45 12.18 7.71 13.81
N LEU A 46 13.09 8.30 14.58
CA LEU A 46 13.05 9.72 14.90
C LEU A 46 13.69 10.62 13.82
N SER A 47 14.66 10.10 13.05
CA SER A 47 15.31 10.82 11.93
C SER A 47 16.17 9.90 11.05
N SER A 48 16.59 10.42 9.89
CA SER A 48 17.52 9.73 8.97
C SER A 48 18.90 9.48 9.59
N ASP A 49 19.41 10.41 10.40
CA ASP A 49 20.72 10.27 11.06
C ASP A 49 20.72 9.13 12.09
N VAL A 50 19.57 8.90 12.74
CA VAL A 50 19.37 7.81 13.70
C VAL A 50 19.34 6.44 12.99
N LEU A 51 18.85 6.36 11.75
CA LEU A 51 18.86 5.11 10.97
C LEU A 51 20.29 4.64 10.67
N ILE A 52 21.21 5.57 10.37
CA ILE A 52 22.62 5.24 10.14
C ILE A 52 23.23 4.59 11.39
N PHE A 53 22.94 5.16 12.57
CA PHE A 53 23.38 4.61 13.84
C PHE A 53 22.79 3.22 14.12
N PHE A 54 21.51 3.01 13.85
CA PHE A 54 20.86 1.70 14.01
C PHE A 54 21.45 0.64 13.08
N ASN A 55 21.77 1.01 11.84
CA ASN A 55 22.47 0.14 10.90
C ASN A 55 23.87 -0.25 11.40
N MET A 56 24.63 0.67 11.99
CA MET A 56 25.92 0.35 12.62
C MET A 56 25.81 -0.58 13.83
N CYS A 57 24.63 -0.60 14.47
CA CYS A 57 24.34 -1.47 15.61
C CYS A 57 23.68 -2.80 15.20
N ASP A 58 23.61 -3.11 13.89
CA ASP A 58 22.96 -4.30 13.32
C ASP A 58 21.48 -4.47 13.74
N ILE A 59 20.80 -3.37 14.05
CA ILE A 59 19.38 -3.39 14.41
C ILE A 59 18.56 -3.59 13.13
N LYS A 60 17.78 -4.67 13.08
CA LYS A 60 16.95 -5.02 11.93
C LYS A 60 15.66 -4.21 11.90
N THR A 61 15.10 -4.05 10.71
CA THR A 61 13.75 -3.51 10.59
C THR A 61 12.69 -4.57 10.89
N LEU A 62 11.53 -4.15 11.37
CA LEU A 62 10.41 -5.02 11.65
C LEU A 62 9.95 -5.76 10.39
N SER A 63 9.78 -5.05 9.27
CA SER A 63 9.33 -5.67 8.02
C SER A 63 10.32 -6.72 7.50
N SER A 64 11.63 -6.49 7.65
CA SER A 64 12.67 -7.45 7.26
C SER A 64 12.69 -8.71 8.13
N SER A 65 12.15 -8.63 9.35
CA SER A 65 12.16 -9.69 10.35
C SER A 65 10.91 -10.57 10.31
N ILE A 66 9.91 -10.20 9.50
CA ILE A 66 8.63 -10.89 9.37
C ILE A 66 8.51 -11.52 7.98
N THR A 67 7.88 -12.69 7.91
CA THR A 67 7.31 -13.25 6.69
C THR A 67 5.81 -13.07 6.72
N ILE A 68 5.24 -12.67 5.57
CA ILE A 68 3.79 -12.58 5.39
C ILE A 68 3.38 -13.73 4.48
N GLU A 69 2.65 -14.68 5.04
CA GLU A 69 2.01 -15.76 4.30
C GLU A 69 0.54 -15.40 4.11
N HIS A 70 -0.09 -15.86 3.02
CA HIS A 70 -1.52 -15.69 2.80
C HIS A 70 -2.20 -17.04 2.59
N ILE A 71 -3.32 -17.24 3.27
CA ILE A 71 -4.24 -18.36 3.06
C ILE A 71 -5.43 -17.82 2.29
N ILE A 72 -5.68 -18.42 1.13
CA ILE A 72 -6.79 -18.06 0.24
C ILE A 72 -7.67 -19.27 -0.05
N LYS A 73 -8.95 -19.02 -0.35
CA LYS A 73 -9.88 -20.05 -0.85
C LYS A 73 -10.54 -19.60 -2.14
N ASN A 74 -10.72 -20.55 -3.05
CA ASN A 74 -11.42 -20.39 -4.34
C ASN A 74 -10.94 -19.17 -5.15
N PRO A 75 -9.63 -19.07 -5.48
CA PRO A 75 -9.14 -17.95 -6.27
C PRO A 75 -9.76 -17.94 -7.67
N SER A 76 -10.21 -16.77 -8.10
CA SER A 76 -10.74 -16.50 -9.43
C SER A 76 -10.15 -15.20 -9.98
N ASN A 77 -10.13 -15.06 -11.30
CA ASN A 77 -9.55 -13.87 -11.93
C ASN A 77 -10.46 -12.64 -11.74
N GLY A 78 -9.88 -11.54 -11.29
CA GLY A 78 -10.53 -10.26 -11.07
C GLY A 78 -10.65 -9.37 -12.32
N ILE A 79 -10.96 -9.95 -13.49
CA ILE A 79 -11.06 -9.23 -14.78
C ILE A 79 -11.94 -7.98 -14.68
N PHE A 80 -13.09 -8.08 -14.01
CA PHE A 80 -13.98 -6.95 -13.81
C PHE A 80 -13.28 -5.80 -13.05
N ILE A 81 -12.55 -6.11 -11.99
CA ILE A 81 -11.79 -5.11 -11.21
C ILE A 81 -10.63 -4.53 -12.02
N GLN A 82 -9.96 -5.37 -12.80
CA GLN A 82 -8.91 -4.95 -13.71
C GLN A 82 -9.43 -3.92 -14.71
N ASN A 83 -10.57 -4.17 -15.34
CA ASN A 83 -11.21 -3.23 -16.27
C ASN A 83 -11.71 -1.97 -15.55
N LEU A 84 -12.29 -2.12 -14.35
CA LEU A 84 -12.73 -1.02 -13.50
C LEU A 84 -11.60 -0.05 -13.18
N LEU A 85 -10.43 -0.56 -12.80
CA LEU A 85 -9.29 0.28 -12.43
C LEU A 85 -8.56 0.81 -13.68
N SER A 86 -8.46 0.02 -14.74
CA SER A 86 -7.78 0.39 -15.99
C SER A 86 -8.26 1.73 -16.56
N SER A 87 -9.57 2.02 -16.49
CA SER A 87 -10.13 3.30 -16.97
C SER A 87 -9.76 4.50 -16.09
N LEU A 88 -9.44 4.28 -14.81
CA LEU A 88 -9.15 5.36 -13.85
C LEU A 88 -7.67 5.72 -13.82
N ILE A 89 -6.79 4.75 -14.07
CA ILE A 89 -5.33 4.89 -13.88
C ILE A 89 -4.70 6.12 -14.56
N PRO A 90 -5.00 6.43 -15.84
CA PRO A 90 -4.38 7.58 -16.50
C PRO A 90 -4.69 8.90 -15.77
N TYR A 91 -5.91 9.04 -15.25
CA TYR A 91 -6.33 10.22 -14.49
C TYR A 91 -5.74 10.25 -13.09
N VAL A 92 -5.52 9.08 -12.45
CA VAL A 92 -4.79 8.98 -11.18
C VAL A 92 -3.37 9.54 -11.34
N GLN A 93 -2.69 9.20 -12.44
CA GLN A 93 -1.36 9.74 -12.73
C GLN A 93 -1.37 11.26 -12.86
N LEU A 94 -2.31 11.81 -13.64
CA LEU A 94 -2.45 13.26 -13.83
C LEU A 94 -2.79 13.99 -12.53
N PHE A 95 -3.73 13.45 -11.75
CA PHE A 95 -4.14 14.00 -10.46
C PHE A 95 -2.97 14.06 -9.48
N MET A 96 -2.22 12.96 -9.33
CA MET A 96 -1.05 12.94 -8.45
C MET A 96 0.05 13.90 -8.92
N LYS A 97 0.29 14.01 -10.23
CA LYS A 97 1.28 14.93 -10.79
C LYS A 97 0.91 16.40 -10.55
N SER A 98 -0.36 16.73 -10.64
CA SER A 98 -0.84 18.12 -10.62
C SER A 98 -0.91 18.73 -9.22
N ARG A 99 -0.86 17.90 -8.18
CA ARG A 99 -1.14 18.31 -6.80
C ARG A 99 0.09 18.24 -5.92
N THR A 100 0.43 19.37 -5.29
CA THR A 100 1.67 19.52 -4.51
C THR A 100 1.75 18.55 -3.33
N GLU A 101 0.61 18.20 -2.72
CA GLU A 101 0.59 17.23 -1.61
C GLU A 101 0.99 15.80 -2.04
N PHE A 102 0.86 15.47 -3.33
CA PHE A 102 1.27 14.19 -3.88
C PHE A 102 2.70 14.20 -4.44
N PHE A 103 3.43 15.32 -4.37
CA PHE A 103 4.74 15.47 -5.00
C PHE A 103 5.71 14.33 -4.61
N ASP A 104 5.92 14.10 -3.32
CA ASP A 104 6.85 13.06 -2.85
C ASP A 104 6.39 11.64 -3.23
N ALA A 105 5.09 11.36 -3.10
CA ALA A 105 4.52 10.08 -3.50
C ALA A 105 4.68 9.84 -5.01
N TYR A 106 4.42 10.87 -5.83
CA TYR A 106 4.58 10.81 -7.28
C TYR A 106 6.05 10.61 -7.68
N GLN A 107 7.01 11.31 -7.07
CA GLN A 107 8.43 11.05 -7.32
C GLN A 107 8.83 9.62 -6.95
N TRP A 108 8.33 9.10 -5.82
CA TRP A 108 8.55 7.71 -5.44
C TRP A 108 8.00 6.73 -6.47
N THR A 109 6.81 6.95 -7.02
CA THR A 109 6.25 6.07 -8.06
C THR A 109 7.15 5.97 -9.31
N LYS A 110 7.91 7.02 -9.62
CA LYS A 110 8.93 6.99 -10.69
C LYS A 110 10.09 6.09 -10.30
N SER A 111 10.57 6.20 -9.06
CA SER A 111 11.71 5.41 -8.58
C SER A 111 11.47 3.90 -8.62
N ILE A 112 10.20 3.46 -8.51
CA ILE A 112 9.81 2.05 -8.56
C ILE A 112 9.30 1.58 -9.94
N ASN A 113 9.36 2.44 -10.96
CA ASN A 113 8.79 2.18 -12.29
C ASN A 113 7.32 1.74 -12.24
N MET A 114 6.46 2.60 -11.67
CA MET A 114 5.03 2.33 -11.47
C MET A 114 4.30 1.89 -12.74
N SER A 115 4.66 2.43 -13.92
CA SER A 115 4.06 1.99 -15.19
C SER A 115 4.28 0.50 -15.44
N SER A 116 5.51 0.00 -15.22
CA SER A 116 5.81 -1.43 -15.34
C SER A 116 5.12 -2.27 -14.26
N LEU A 117 5.04 -1.77 -13.03
CA LEU A 117 4.32 -2.46 -11.94
C LEU A 117 2.84 -2.64 -12.29
N LEU A 118 2.16 -1.58 -12.73
CA LEU A 118 0.75 -1.60 -13.11
C LEU A 118 0.50 -2.46 -14.36
N MET A 119 1.48 -2.59 -15.24
CA MET A 119 1.37 -3.48 -16.40
C MET A 119 1.34 -4.97 -15.99
N ASN A 120 1.98 -5.32 -14.88
CA ASN A 120 2.15 -6.70 -14.43
C ASN A 120 1.25 -7.08 -13.23
N ILE A 121 0.52 -6.12 -12.66
CA ILE A 121 -0.34 -6.38 -11.50
C ILE A 121 -1.47 -7.34 -11.86
N GLN A 122 -1.66 -8.35 -11.00
CA GLN A 122 -2.73 -9.32 -11.13
C GLN A 122 -3.83 -9.03 -10.12
N PHE A 123 -5.09 -9.22 -10.54
CA PHE A 123 -6.25 -9.07 -9.67
C PHE A 123 -6.85 -10.44 -9.40
N ILE A 124 -6.93 -10.84 -8.13
CA ILE A 124 -7.45 -12.15 -7.73
C ILE A 124 -8.59 -11.95 -6.73
N ILE A 125 -9.75 -12.52 -7.05
CA ILE A 125 -10.93 -12.53 -6.18
C ILE A 125 -10.96 -13.86 -5.41
N VAL A 126 -11.18 -13.80 -4.10
CA VAL A 126 -11.13 -14.96 -3.20
C VAL A 126 -12.33 -15.00 -2.26
N ASP A 127 -12.76 -16.19 -1.86
CA ASP A 127 -13.85 -16.36 -0.90
C ASP A 127 -13.40 -16.20 0.56
N TYR A 128 -12.09 -16.25 0.78
CA TYR A 128 -11.46 -16.15 2.07
C TYR A 128 -10.04 -15.62 1.87
N LEU A 129 -9.62 -14.68 2.71
CA LEU A 129 -8.28 -14.09 2.70
C LEU A 129 -7.81 -13.93 4.14
N GLN A 130 -6.76 -14.63 4.49
CA GLN A 130 -6.14 -14.52 5.81
C GLN A 130 -4.64 -14.33 5.66
N LEU A 131 -4.08 -13.34 6.35
CA LEU A 131 -2.66 -13.08 6.41
C LEU A 131 -2.09 -13.63 7.71
N ILE A 132 -0.93 -14.27 7.59
CA ILE A 132 -0.15 -14.76 8.72
C ILE A 132 1.17 -14.02 8.73
N TYR A 133 1.32 -13.14 9.71
CA TYR A 133 2.56 -12.43 9.99
C TYR A 133 3.38 -13.26 10.96
N ARG A 134 4.51 -13.82 10.50
CA ARG A 134 5.35 -14.72 11.30
C ARG A 134 6.76 -14.16 11.44
N PHE A 135 7.31 -14.22 12.65
CA PHE A 135 8.72 -13.87 12.86
C PHE A 135 9.66 -14.91 12.27
N LYS A 136 10.70 -14.45 11.56
CA LYS A 136 11.72 -15.32 10.97
C LYS A 136 12.61 -15.98 12.02
N SER A 137 12.86 -15.30 13.14
CA SER A 137 13.71 -15.78 14.22
C SER A 137 12.98 -16.71 15.21
N ASP A 138 11.66 -16.57 15.33
CA ASP A 138 10.83 -17.36 16.21
C ASP A 138 9.44 -17.56 15.59
N SER A 139 9.23 -18.75 15.02
CA SER A 139 7.97 -19.09 14.34
C SER A 139 6.77 -19.18 15.28
N SER A 140 6.98 -19.25 16.60
CA SER A 140 5.89 -19.26 17.58
C SER A 140 5.23 -17.88 17.73
N ILE A 141 5.97 -16.82 17.42
CA ILE A 141 5.45 -15.46 17.37
C ILE A 141 4.81 -15.25 16.00
N CYS A 142 3.49 -15.42 15.95
CA CYS A 142 2.71 -15.13 14.77
C CYS A 142 1.39 -14.43 15.10
N ILE A 143 0.96 -13.59 14.16
CA ILE A 143 -0.33 -12.89 14.21
C ILE A 143 -1.09 -13.27 12.95
N ILE A 144 -2.37 -13.60 13.15
CA ILE A 144 -3.26 -14.02 12.09
C ILE A 144 -4.36 -12.97 11.95
N GLN A 145 -4.57 -12.46 10.75
CA GLN A 145 -5.61 -11.48 10.45
C GLN A 145 -6.42 -11.90 9.24
N GLU A 146 -7.74 -11.81 9.34
CA GLU A 146 -8.62 -11.92 8.19
C GLU A 146 -8.70 -10.56 7.50
N GLU A 147 -8.44 -10.55 6.19
CA GLU A 147 -8.36 -9.32 5.41
C GLU A 147 -9.40 -9.29 4.30
N LYS A 148 -9.79 -8.07 3.93
CA LYS A 148 -10.74 -7.83 2.84
C LYS A 148 -10.03 -7.56 1.52
N PHE A 149 -8.87 -6.95 1.61
CA PHE A 149 -8.03 -6.56 0.50
C PHE A 149 -6.57 -6.71 0.92
N TYR A 150 -5.72 -7.20 0.02
CA TYR A 150 -4.29 -7.26 0.30
C TYR A 150 -3.50 -7.11 -1.00
N TYR A 151 -2.48 -6.26 -0.99
CA TYR A 151 -1.52 -6.17 -2.08
C TYR A 151 -0.23 -6.89 -1.67
N ASP A 152 0.03 -8.03 -2.29
CA ASP A 152 1.31 -8.71 -2.15
C ASP A 152 2.33 -8.09 -3.11
N LYS A 153 3.23 -7.27 -2.55
CA LYS A 153 4.29 -6.59 -3.29
C LYS A 153 5.27 -7.57 -3.96
N ASN A 154 5.44 -8.78 -3.42
CA ASN A 154 6.42 -9.74 -3.92
C ASN A 154 5.90 -10.47 -5.16
N SER A 155 4.63 -10.88 -5.14
CA SER A 155 3.97 -11.56 -6.26
C SER A 155 3.26 -10.60 -7.21
N ILE A 156 3.15 -9.31 -6.85
CA ILE A 156 2.42 -8.27 -7.58
C ILE A 156 0.94 -8.68 -7.78
N ILE A 157 0.34 -9.23 -6.72
CA ILE A 157 -1.07 -9.67 -6.71
C ILE A 157 -1.88 -8.78 -5.77
N PHE A 158 -2.99 -8.27 -6.27
CA PHE A 158 -4.01 -7.58 -5.49
C PHE A 158 -5.19 -8.53 -5.23
N TYR A 159 -5.26 -9.02 -4.00
CA TYR A 159 -6.33 -9.90 -3.52
C TYR A 159 -7.54 -9.09 -3.08
N ILE A 160 -8.72 -9.58 -3.44
CA ILE A 160 -10.00 -8.95 -3.11
C ILE A 160 -10.96 -10.02 -2.63
N HIS A 161 -11.53 -9.84 -1.44
CA HIS A 161 -12.54 -10.74 -0.93
C HIS A 161 -13.85 -10.59 -1.73
N HIS A 162 -14.44 -11.71 -2.16
CA HIS A 162 -15.53 -11.76 -3.13
C HIS A 162 -16.76 -10.92 -2.74
N GLU A 163 -17.13 -10.91 -1.44
CA GLU A 163 -18.22 -10.07 -0.90
C GLU A 163 -18.11 -8.58 -1.29
N TRP A 164 -16.88 -8.06 -1.41
CA TRP A 164 -16.61 -6.66 -1.72
C TRP A 164 -16.69 -6.34 -3.21
N THR A 165 -16.93 -7.36 -4.05
CA THR A 165 -17.11 -7.19 -5.51
C THR A 165 -18.58 -7.24 -5.93
N LYS A 166 -19.47 -7.70 -5.05
CA LYS A 166 -20.89 -7.99 -5.38
C LYS A 166 -21.74 -6.75 -5.65
N GLN A 167 -21.38 -5.60 -5.07
CA GLN A 167 -22.20 -4.38 -5.14
C GLN A 167 -21.29 -3.15 -5.34
N SER A 168 -21.70 -2.24 -6.23
CA SER A 168 -20.95 -1.02 -6.55
C SER A 168 -20.66 -0.14 -5.33
N LYS A 169 -21.53 -0.17 -4.31
CA LYS A 169 -21.33 0.56 -3.05
C LYS A 169 -20.02 0.20 -2.33
N TYR A 170 -19.46 -0.98 -2.58
CA TYR A 170 -18.19 -1.44 -2.00
C TYR A 170 -16.96 -1.02 -2.82
N TYR A 171 -17.12 -0.50 -4.04
CA TYR A 171 -15.99 -0.12 -4.88
C TYR A 171 -15.18 1.01 -4.27
N ARG A 172 -15.82 1.88 -3.47
CA ARG A 172 -15.11 2.87 -2.65
C ARG A 172 -13.99 2.24 -1.81
N ASN A 173 -14.24 1.09 -1.18
CA ASN A 173 -13.25 0.41 -0.36
C ASN A 173 -12.13 -0.21 -1.20
N ILE A 174 -12.46 -0.72 -2.40
CA ILE A 174 -11.47 -1.19 -3.37
C ILE A 174 -10.56 -0.03 -3.78
N PHE A 175 -11.11 1.13 -4.14
CA PHE A 175 -10.32 2.30 -4.53
C PHE A 175 -9.41 2.80 -3.42
N HIS A 176 -9.92 2.88 -2.18
CA HIS A 176 -9.10 3.25 -1.02
C HIS A 176 -7.99 2.24 -0.75
N SER A 177 -8.29 0.93 -0.81
CA SER A 177 -7.26 -0.09 -0.64
C SER A 177 -6.23 -0.07 -1.77
N PHE A 178 -6.66 0.18 -3.00
CA PHE A 178 -5.79 0.23 -4.17
C PHE A 178 -4.92 1.50 -4.17
N ALA A 179 -5.43 2.61 -3.63
CA ALA A 179 -4.67 3.86 -3.45
C ALA A 179 -3.36 3.65 -2.66
N ARG A 180 -3.33 2.69 -1.73
CA ARG A 180 -2.13 2.33 -0.94
C ARG A 180 -0.94 1.91 -1.79
N ILE A 181 -1.17 1.43 -3.02
CA ILE A 181 -0.08 1.04 -3.94
C ILE A 181 0.72 2.26 -4.41
N PHE A 182 0.10 3.45 -4.44
CA PHE A 182 0.70 4.67 -4.96
C PHE A 182 1.43 5.49 -3.90
N ILE A 183 1.30 5.15 -2.61
CA ILE A 183 1.82 5.94 -1.50
C ILE A 183 2.90 5.13 -0.76
N PRO A 184 4.18 5.58 -0.75
CA PRO A 184 5.31 4.83 -0.18
C PRO A 184 5.24 4.61 1.33
N TYR A 185 4.64 5.57 2.03
CA TYR A 185 4.55 5.61 3.49
C TYR A 185 3.10 5.59 3.90
N HIS A 186 2.81 5.12 5.12
CA HIS A 186 1.45 5.17 5.64
C HIS A 186 1.03 6.62 5.86
N ASN A 187 0.29 7.17 4.91
CA ASN A 187 -0.29 8.50 4.96
C ASN A 187 -1.78 8.39 4.64
N ASP A 188 -2.58 8.25 5.70
CA ASP A 188 -4.03 8.04 5.60
C ASP A 188 -4.73 9.16 4.84
N ASP A 189 -4.27 10.40 4.98
CA ASP A 189 -4.87 11.55 4.32
C ASP A 189 -4.68 11.46 2.80
N LEU A 190 -3.47 11.16 2.32
CA LEU A 190 -3.19 10.99 0.90
C LEU A 190 -3.90 9.75 0.32
N ILE A 191 -3.89 8.63 1.07
CA ILE A 191 -4.59 7.40 0.66
C ILE A 191 -6.09 7.68 0.54
N CYS A 192 -6.69 8.35 1.53
CA CYS A 192 -8.10 8.70 1.53
C CYS A 192 -8.43 9.68 0.41
N SER A 193 -7.60 10.71 0.21
CA SER A 193 -7.77 11.69 -0.86
C SER A 193 -7.76 11.01 -2.23
N LEU A 194 -6.78 10.14 -2.49
CA LEU A 194 -6.66 9.46 -3.78
C LEU A 194 -7.77 8.42 -3.99
N GLY A 195 -8.14 7.67 -2.94
CA GLY A 195 -9.27 6.75 -2.96
C GLY A 195 -10.61 7.44 -3.20
N ASN A 196 -10.82 8.63 -2.61
CA ASN A 196 -12.00 9.45 -2.86
C ASN A 196 -12.01 10.00 -4.29
N PHE A 197 -10.86 10.46 -4.81
CA PHE A 197 -10.72 10.89 -6.20
C PHE A 197 -11.14 9.78 -7.18
N MET A 198 -10.58 8.58 -7.02
CA MET A 198 -10.96 7.42 -7.85
C MET A 198 -12.46 7.11 -7.76
N ASN A 199 -13.04 7.18 -6.56
CA ASN A 199 -14.46 6.95 -6.37
C ASN A 199 -15.32 8.02 -7.06
N LEU A 200 -14.95 9.29 -6.96
CA LEU A 200 -15.68 10.37 -7.64
C LEU A 200 -15.58 10.20 -9.16
N LEU A 201 -14.37 10.00 -9.68
CA LEU A 201 -14.12 9.80 -11.11
C LEU A 201 -14.90 8.61 -11.67
N TYR A 202 -14.98 7.49 -10.94
CA TYR A 202 -15.74 6.32 -11.37
C TYR A 202 -17.25 6.61 -11.52
N ASN A 203 -17.79 7.49 -10.67
CA ASN A 203 -19.21 7.87 -10.71
C ASN A 203 -19.49 9.05 -11.66
N GLU A 204 -18.45 9.59 -12.29
CA GLU A 204 -18.58 10.73 -13.19
C GLU A 204 -18.90 10.26 -14.62
N GLU A 205 -19.74 11.01 -15.32
CA GLU A 205 -20.04 10.74 -16.73
C GLU A 205 -18.88 11.22 -17.62
N GLU A 206 -18.56 10.46 -18.68
CA GLU A 206 -17.46 10.78 -19.62
C GLU A 206 -17.58 12.21 -20.20
N ASN A 207 -18.80 12.69 -20.41
CA ASN A 207 -19.07 14.02 -20.97
C ASN A 207 -18.76 15.17 -19.99
N ASN A 208 -18.57 14.89 -18.70
CA ASN A 208 -18.31 15.87 -17.65
C ASN A 208 -16.85 15.91 -17.21
N LEU A 209 -15.96 15.11 -17.83
CA LEU A 209 -14.58 14.96 -17.38
C LEU A 209 -13.80 16.28 -17.34
N GLU A 210 -14.00 17.18 -18.31
CA GLU A 210 -13.33 18.50 -18.31
C GLU A 210 -13.79 19.38 -17.13
N ILE A 211 -15.08 19.35 -16.81
CA ILE A 211 -15.66 20.10 -15.70
C ILE A 211 -15.17 19.51 -14.39
N PHE A 212 -15.20 18.19 -14.27
CA PHE A 212 -14.67 17.44 -13.13
C PHE A 212 -13.20 17.76 -12.89
N ALA A 213 -12.36 17.74 -13.94
CA ALA A 213 -10.94 18.01 -13.83
C ALA A 213 -10.64 19.41 -13.30
N LYS A 214 -11.39 20.42 -13.78
CA LYS A 214 -11.33 21.79 -13.26
C LYS A 214 -11.69 21.87 -11.78
N TYR A 215 -12.76 21.19 -11.34
CA TYR A 215 -13.17 21.16 -9.93
C TYR A 215 -12.17 20.41 -9.03
N GLN A 216 -11.53 19.36 -9.53
CA GLN A 216 -10.52 18.60 -8.81
C GLN A 216 -9.12 19.20 -8.94
N HIS A 217 -8.98 20.36 -9.61
CA HIS A 217 -7.73 21.09 -9.80
C HIS A 217 -6.61 20.28 -10.47
N PHE A 218 -6.93 19.56 -11.56
CA PHE A 218 -5.92 18.92 -12.41
C PHE A 218 -6.21 19.14 -13.90
N ASP A 219 -5.18 18.99 -14.74
CA ASP A 219 -5.28 19.11 -16.20
C ASP A 219 -5.46 17.74 -16.86
N LEU A 220 -6.28 17.68 -17.92
CA LEU A 220 -6.47 16.51 -18.77
C LEU A 220 -5.41 16.41 -19.89
N ASP A 221 -4.41 17.29 -19.91
CA ASP A 221 -3.33 17.19 -20.88
C ASP A 221 -2.37 16.02 -20.60
N PHE A 222 -2.66 14.88 -21.21
CA PHE A 222 -1.78 13.71 -21.21
C PHE A 222 -0.45 13.94 -21.93
N LYS A 223 -0.31 14.98 -22.75
CA LYS A 223 0.97 15.29 -23.45
C LYS A 223 1.97 15.92 -22.50
N ASP A 224 1.52 16.57 -21.44
CA ASP A 224 2.38 17.13 -20.42
C ASP A 224 3.00 16.05 -19.52
N LEU A 225 2.56 14.79 -19.62
CA LEU A 225 3.25 13.66 -19.00
C LEU A 225 4.60 13.46 -19.72
N ASN A 226 5.65 14.07 -19.19
CA ASN A 226 7.04 13.75 -19.55
C ASN A 226 7.46 12.32 -19.13
N ASP A 227 6.52 11.50 -18.66
CA ASP A 227 6.70 10.17 -18.10
C ASP A 227 5.87 9.15 -18.89
N ILE A 228 6.25 7.87 -18.80
CA ILE A 228 5.48 6.77 -19.41
C ILE A 228 4.07 6.76 -18.78
N PRO A 229 2.99 6.78 -19.58
CA PRO A 229 1.63 6.70 -19.06
C PRO A 229 1.43 5.43 -18.22
N TRP A 230 0.74 5.60 -17.09
CA TRP A 230 0.31 4.47 -16.28
C TRP A 230 -0.83 3.76 -16.98
N HIS A 231 -0.76 2.43 -17.00
CA HIS A 231 -1.76 1.61 -17.65
C HIS A 231 -1.85 0.24 -16.97
N ILE A 232 -3.08 -0.23 -16.75
CA ILE A 232 -3.37 -1.62 -16.43
C ILE A 232 -3.94 -2.24 -17.70
N PRO A 233 -3.38 -3.35 -18.22
CA PRO A 233 -3.87 -3.99 -19.43
C PRO A 233 -5.35 -4.33 -19.28
N SER A 234 -6.22 -3.82 -20.15
CA SER A 234 -7.63 -4.24 -20.16
C SER A 234 -7.76 -5.57 -20.89
N THR A 235 -8.49 -6.55 -20.32
CA THR A 235 -8.63 -7.89 -20.91
C THR A 235 -9.82 -8.06 -21.86
N SER A 236 -10.60 -7.01 -22.12
CA SER A 236 -11.66 -7.07 -23.14
C SER A 236 -11.91 -5.75 -23.85
N LYS A 237 -12.06 -5.84 -25.18
CA LYS A 237 -12.76 -4.87 -26.03
C LYS A 237 -14.05 -4.44 -25.34
N GLN A 238 -14.36 -3.14 -25.42
CA GLN A 238 -15.62 -2.54 -25.00
C GLN A 238 -16.81 -3.50 -25.19
N ILE A 239 -17.40 -3.95 -24.09
CA ILE A 239 -18.80 -4.38 -24.09
C ILE A 239 -19.48 -3.47 -23.07
N LYS A 240 -19.76 -2.24 -23.51
CA LYS A 240 -20.93 -1.51 -23.01
C LYS A 240 -22.10 -2.09 -23.80
N SER A 241 -23.02 -2.76 -23.12
CA SER A 241 -24.39 -3.02 -23.60
C SER A 241 -25.35 -2.54 -22.52
#